data_AF-A0AA43FK49-F1
#
_entry.id   AF-A0AA43FK49-F1
#
_cell.length_a   1.000
_cell.length_b   1.000
_cell.length_c   1.000
_cell.angle_alpha   90.00
_cell.angle_beta   90.00
_cell.angle_gamma   90.00
#
_symmetry.space_group_name_H-M   'P 1'
#
loop_
_entity.id
_entity.type
_entity.pdbx_description
1 polymer ?
#
loop_
_entity_poly.entity_id
_entity_poly.type
_entity_poly.pdbx_seq_one_letter_code
_entity_poly.pdbx_strand_id
1 'polypeptide(L)'
;IPIVRRPTGGRALLHHQEVTYSVTLPEQCALYGSLEQVYGRVSAALALALGMLGVEADGHDGAGQSDAYSFSDACFATRLGHEISVHGRKVAAGAQRRLRRSAMQHGSILLAVDGERSLDCVVWPDPQKRRLAAGAMAGLWDLAGEKIGADRVADNVIEAFGRLHGVEFEPSRLSSGEEARARMIIGKERETPRMSTAI
;
A
#
# COMPACT_ATOMS: atom_id res chain seq x y z
N ILE A 1 -5.02 -10.63 17.28
CA ILE A 1 -4.28 -10.75 16.00
C ILE A 1 -2.81 -10.40 16.23
N PRO A 2 -1.85 -10.96 15.48
CA PRO A 2 -0.45 -10.52 15.57
C PRO A 2 -0.31 -9.04 15.25
N ILE A 3 0.56 -8.33 15.97
CA ILE A 3 0.84 -6.90 15.75
C ILE A 3 2.28 -6.78 15.23
N VAL A 4 2.43 -6.12 14.08
CA VAL A 4 3.73 -5.94 13.41
C VAL A 4 3.97 -4.46 13.16
N ARG A 5 5.18 -3.98 13.49
CA ARG A 5 5.63 -2.63 13.15
C ARG A 5 6.49 -2.68 11.90
N ARG A 6 6.12 -1.90 10.89
CA ARG A 6 6.88 -1.78 9.64
C ARG A 6 8.01 -0.73 9.75
N PRO A 7 9.06 -0.82 8.92
CA PRO A 7 10.17 0.14 8.93
C PRO A 7 9.82 1.50 8.30
N THR A 8 8.65 1.63 7.68
CA THR A 8 8.13 2.89 7.11
C THR A 8 7.16 3.58 8.08
N GLY A 9 6.91 4.87 7.87
CA GLY A 9 5.89 5.59 8.63
C GLY A 9 4.45 5.25 8.18
N GLY A 10 3.50 6.07 8.60
CA GLY A 10 2.09 5.99 8.23
C GLY A 10 1.21 5.30 9.27
N ARG A 11 -0.05 5.06 8.88
CA ARG A 11 -1.15 4.61 9.74
C ARG A 11 -1.22 3.09 9.95
N ALA A 12 -2.05 2.65 10.89
CA ALA A 12 -2.34 1.24 11.13
C ALA A 12 -3.17 0.64 9.98
N LEU A 13 -2.95 -0.65 9.72
CA LEU A 13 -3.62 -1.41 8.68
C LEU A 13 -3.84 -2.85 9.16
N LEU A 14 -5.06 -3.35 9.03
CA LEU A 14 -5.35 -4.76 9.14
C LEU A 14 -5.00 -5.45 7.80
N HIS A 15 -4.05 -6.37 7.84
CA HIS A 15 -3.74 -7.23 6.71
C HIS A 15 -4.72 -8.42 6.66
N HIS A 16 -5.47 -8.56 5.56
CA HIS A 16 -6.47 -9.62 5.40
C HIS A 16 -6.58 -10.15 3.96
N GLN A 17 -7.54 -9.67 3.15
CA GLN A 17 -7.73 -10.06 1.76
C GLN A 17 -7.12 -9.00 0.85
N GLU A 18 -5.83 -9.13 0.56
CA GLU A 18 -5.08 -8.12 -0.20
C GLU A 18 -3.90 -8.74 -0.96
N VAL A 19 -3.39 -8.00 -1.93
CA VAL A 19 -2.06 -8.21 -2.49
C VAL A 19 -1.12 -7.18 -1.86
N THR A 20 -0.04 -7.66 -1.24
CA THR A 20 1.03 -6.78 -0.74
C THR A 20 2.19 -6.76 -1.72
N TYR A 21 2.82 -5.60 -1.91
CA TYR A 21 3.94 -5.43 -2.83
C TYR A 21 5.05 -4.61 -2.17
N SER A 22 6.26 -4.74 -2.71
CA SER A 22 7.39 -3.88 -2.36
C SER A 22 8.26 -3.65 -3.60
N VAL A 23 8.59 -2.39 -3.85
CA VAL A 23 9.50 -1.93 -4.89
C VAL A 23 10.70 -1.29 -4.22
N THR A 24 11.88 -1.86 -4.47
CA THR A 24 13.16 -1.36 -3.93
C THR A 24 14.07 -0.93 -5.07
N LEU A 25 14.52 0.31 -5.02
CA LEU A 25 15.30 0.95 -6.08
C LEU A 25 16.66 1.37 -5.54
N PRO A 26 17.78 0.80 -6.00
CA PRO A 26 19.10 1.33 -5.71
C PRO A 26 19.29 2.69 -6.38
N GLU A 27 20.17 3.52 -5.85
CA GLU A 27 20.44 4.87 -6.38
C GLU A 27 20.89 4.89 -7.85
N GLN A 28 21.45 3.77 -8.34
CA GLN A 28 21.88 3.60 -9.74
C GLN A 28 20.73 3.26 -10.70
N CYS A 29 19.55 2.91 -10.19
CA CYS A 29 18.42 2.52 -11.04
C CYS A 29 17.86 3.74 -11.78
N ALA A 30 17.52 3.59 -13.06
CA ALA A 30 16.89 4.65 -13.86
C ALA A 30 15.55 5.14 -13.25
N LEU A 31 14.84 4.26 -12.54
CA LEU A 31 13.60 4.59 -11.84
C LEU A 31 13.83 5.22 -10.46
N TYR A 32 15.08 5.41 -10.03
CA TYR A 32 15.40 6.19 -8.84
C TYR A 32 15.09 7.69 -9.07
N GLY A 33 14.89 8.44 -7.99
CA GLY A 33 14.45 9.83 -8.07
C GLY A 33 14.10 10.40 -6.71
N SER A 34 13.40 11.53 -6.65
CA SER A 34 12.78 12.02 -5.41
C SER A 34 11.75 11.02 -4.87
N LEU A 35 11.38 11.12 -3.59
CA LEU A 35 10.34 10.28 -3.01
C LEU A 35 8.99 10.43 -3.74
N GLU A 36 8.66 11.65 -4.16
CA GLU A 36 7.47 11.93 -4.96
C GLU A 36 7.53 11.27 -6.34
N GLN A 37 8.66 11.34 -7.03
CA GLN A 37 8.84 10.69 -8.33
C GLN A 37 8.70 9.16 -8.24
N VAL A 38 9.31 8.54 -7.23
CA VAL A 38 9.18 7.10 -7.01
C VAL A 38 7.72 6.75 -6.71
N TYR A 39 7.07 7.51 -5.83
CA TYR A 39 5.67 7.28 -5.49
C TYR A 39 4.74 7.41 -6.70
N GLY A 40 4.91 8.46 -7.51
CA GLY A 40 4.15 8.67 -8.74
C GLY A 40 4.34 7.54 -9.76
N ARG A 41 5.58 7.06 -9.95
CA ARG A 41 5.88 5.93 -10.85
C ARG A 41 5.18 4.65 -10.41
N VAL A 42 5.23 4.32 -9.12
CA VAL A 42 4.55 3.14 -8.57
C VAL A 42 3.04 3.31 -8.69
N SER A 43 2.50 4.48 -8.32
CA SER A 43 1.07 4.75 -8.37
C SER A 43 0.51 4.68 -9.79
N ALA A 44 1.24 5.20 -10.78
CA ALA A 44 0.86 5.08 -12.18
C ALA A 44 0.82 3.61 -12.65
N ALA A 45 1.80 2.79 -12.26
CA ALA A 45 1.79 1.37 -12.57
C ALA A 45 0.62 0.63 -11.91
N LEU A 46 0.32 0.93 -10.65
CA LEU A 46 -0.85 0.36 -9.98
C LEU A 46 -2.16 0.77 -10.65
N ALA A 47 -2.32 2.06 -10.99
CA ALA A 47 -3.51 2.55 -11.66
C ALA A 47 -3.72 1.85 -13.01
N LEU A 48 -2.66 1.72 -13.83
CA LEU A 48 -2.72 1.00 -15.09
C LEU A 48 -3.05 -0.49 -14.88
N ALA A 49 -2.46 -1.14 -13.88
CA ALA A 49 -2.73 -2.53 -13.56
C ALA A 49 -4.21 -2.78 -13.22
N LEU A 50 -4.83 -1.85 -12.48
CA LEU A 50 -6.26 -1.90 -12.17
C LEU A 50 -7.12 -1.64 -13.42
N GLY A 51 -6.76 -0.67 -14.26
CA GLY A 51 -7.46 -0.43 -15.53
C GLY A 51 -7.44 -1.65 -16.45
N MET A 52 -6.34 -2.40 -16.48
CA MET A 52 -6.26 -3.69 -17.19
C MET A 52 -7.18 -4.78 -16.62
N LEU A 53 -7.69 -4.62 -15.40
CA LEU A 53 -8.73 -5.47 -14.79
C LEU A 53 -10.15 -4.93 -15.01
N GLY A 54 -10.30 -3.82 -15.74
CA GLY A 54 -11.57 -3.11 -15.89
C GLY A 54 -11.95 -2.25 -14.68
N VAL A 55 -11.01 -2.00 -13.77
CA VAL A 55 -11.21 -1.17 -12.58
C VAL A 55 -10.47 0.16 -12.78
N GLU A 56 -11.18 1.15 -13.33
CA GLU A 56 -10.59 2.46 -13.60
C GLU A 56 -10.34 3.24 -12.31
N ALA A 57 -9.08 3.65 -12.11
CA ALA A 57 -8.71 4.50 -10.99
C ALA A 57 -9.22 5.94 -11.21
N ASP A 58 -9.63 6.59 -10.13
CA ASP A 58 -9.98 8.00 -10.13
C ASP A 58 -8.78 8.84 -10.62
N GLY A 59 -9.02 9.78 -11.54
CA GLY A 59 -7.97 10.64 -12.09
C GLY A 59 -7.33 11.55 -11.03
N HIS A 60 -6.03 11.84 -11.18
CA HIS A 60 -5.30 12.78 -10.32
C HIS A 60 -5.80 14.24 -10.44
N ASP A 61 -6.53 14.57 -11.52
CA ASP A 61 -7.12 15.90 -11.76
C ASP A 61 -8.31 16.20 -10.83
N GLY A 62 -8.83 15.15 -10.19
CA GLY A 62 -9.68 15.25 -9.04
C GLY A 62 -8.83 15.31 -7.77
N ALA A 63 -8.11 16.41 -7.55
CA ALA A 63 -7.99 16.97 -6.20
C ALA A 63 -9.40 17.43 -5.73
N GLY A 64 -10.38 16.52 -5.81
CA GLY A 64 -11.65 16.62 -5.16
C GLY A 64 -11.29 16.83 -3.70
N GLN A 65 -11.64 18.04 -3.25
CA GLN A 65 -11.39 18.63 -1.96
C GLN A 65 -10.95 17.59 -0.93
N SER A 66 -9.81 17.85 -0.33
CA SER A 66 -9.37 17.29 0.93
C SER A 66 -10.40 17.61 2.02
N ASP A 67 -11.62 17.09 1.89
CA ASP A 67 -12.66 17.23 2.88
C ASP A 67 -12.32 16.25 4.00
N ALA A 68 -11.52 16.78 4.92
CA ALA A 68 -11.78 16.73 6.34
C ALA A 68 -11.80 15.37 7.06
N TYR A 69 -10.98 14.39 6.67
CA TYR A 69 -10.77 13.18 7.50
C TYR A 69 -9.34 12.99 8.01
N SER A 70 -8.62 14.08 8.22
CA SER A 70 -7.25 14.12 8.77
C SER A 70 -7.15 13.77 10.26
N PHE A 71 -7.90 12.81 10.83
CA PHE A 71 -7.78 12.46 12.26
C PHE A 71 -8.19 11.01 12.61
N SER A 72 -7.83 10.01 11.79
CA SER A 72 -7.99 8.60 12.17
C SER A 72 -6.71 7.81 11.89
N ASP A 73 -6.39 6.84 12.74
CA ASP A 73 -5.26 5.91 12.54
C ASP A 73 -5.56 4.80 11.50
N ALA A 74 -6.74 4.79 10.89
CA ALA A 74 -7.10 3.87 9.82
C ALA A 74 -6.53 4.32 8.47
N CYS A 75 -5.67 3.49 7.85
CA CYS A 75 -4.99 3.85 6.60
C CYS A 75 -5.95 4.06 5.41
N PHE A 76 -6.89 3.14 5.19
CA PHE A 76 -7.80 3.15 4.03
C PHE A 76 -9.05 4.01 4.19
N ALA A 77 -9.30 4.55 5.39
CA ALA A 77 -10.42 5.46 5.65
C ALA A 77 -10.15 6.92 5.24
N THR A 78 -8.97 7.21 4.68
CA THR A 78 -8.47 8.57 4.43
C THR A 78 -7.73 8.63 3.10
N ARG A 79 -7.79 9.78 2.41
CA ARG A 79 -7.07 10.05 1.16
C ARG A 79 -5.87 10.98 1.41
N LEU A 80 -4.70 10.59 0.92
CA LEU A 80 -3.48 11.39 0.82
C LEU A 80 -2.96 11.30 -0.62
N GLY A 81 -2.21 12.31 -1.05
CA GLY A 81 -1.72 12.43 -2.43
C GLY A 81 -1.08 11.15 -2.97
N HIS A 82 -1.37 10.86 -4.25
CA HIS A 82 -0.98 9.68 -5.02
C HIS A 82 -1.58 8.33 -4.59
N GLU A 83 -2.49 8.29 -3.63
CA GLU A 83 -3.21 7.06 -3.29
C GLU A 83 -4.21 6.67 -4.39
N ILE A 84 -4.42 5.37 -4.61
CA ILE A 84 -5.31 4.87 -5.66
C ILE A 84 -6.72 4.69 -5.10
N SER A 85 -7.67 5.42 -5.69
CA SER A 85 -9.09 5.35 -5.36
C SER A 85 -9.90 4.98 -6.60
N VAL A 86 -11.06 4.39 -6.37
CA VAL A 86 -12.04 3.99 -7.39
C VAL A 86 -13.42 4.38 -6.85
N HIS A 87 -14.16 5.20 -7.59
CA HIS A 87 -15.45 5.73 -7.15
C HIS A 87 -15.35 6.43 -5.77
N GLY A 88 -14.24 7.12 -5.52
CA GLY A 88 -13.98 7.83 -4.27
C GLY A 88 -13.59 6.96 -3.08
N ARG A 89 -13.47 5.63 -3.26
CA ARG A 89 -13.05 4.66 -2.24
C ARG A 89 -11.63 4.19 -2.51
N LYS A 90 -10.79 4.21 -1.46
CA LYS A 90 -9.37 3.90 -1.59
C LYS A 90 -9.14 2.39 -1.65
N VAL A 91 -8.49 1.93 -2.71
CA VAL A 91 -8.25 0.49 -2.98
C VAL A 91 -6.78 0.10 -2.88
N ALA A 92 -5.85 1.05 -3.09
CA ALA A 92 -4.44 0.82 -2.87
C ALA A 92 -3.78 1.95 -2.09
N ALA A 93 -2.86 1.57 -1.20
CA ALA A 93 -2.12 2.49 -0.36
C ALA A 93 -0.64 2.08 -0.31
N GLY A 94 0.25 3.06 -0.36
CA GLY A 94 1.68 2.85 -0.23
C GLY A 94 2.29 3.67 0.91
N ALA A 95 3.35 3.12 1.51
CA ALA A 95 4.26 3.86 2.38
C ALA A 95 5.69 3.71 1.85
N GLN A 96 6.50 4.75 2.02
CA GLN A 96 7.85 4.79 1.47
C GLN A 96 8.90 5.21 2.49
N ARG A 97 10.15 4.84 2.22
CA ARG A 97 11.32 5.26 3.00
C ARG A 97 12.52 5.47 2.08
N ARG A 98 13.22 6.58 2.32
CA ARG A 98 14.54 6.85 1.76
C ARG A 98 15.61 6.21 2.65
N LEU A 99 16.52 5.49 2.03
CA LEU A 99 17.79 5.06 2.61
C LEU A 99 18.92 5.81 1.91
N ARG A 100 20.13 5.75 2.48
CA ARG A 100 21.27 6.54 1.97
C ARG A 100 21.60 6.26 0.50
N ARG A 101 21.39 5.02 0.04
CA ARG A 101 21.75 4.55 -1.32
C ARG A 101 20.60 3.85 -2.04
N SER A 102 19.38 3.97 -1.53
CA SER A 102 18.21 3.31 -2.08
C SER A 102 16.91 3.94 -1.60
N ALA A 103 15.83 3.64 -2.31
CA ALA A 103 14.47 3.96 -1.91
C ALA A 103 13.66 2.67 -1.88
N MET A 104 12.71 2.60 -0.95
CA MET A 104 11.76 1.49 -0.89
C MET A 104 10.37 2.06 -0.72
N GLN A 105 9.44 1.57 -1.53
CA GLN A 105 8.01 1.74 -1.36
C GLN A 105 7.38 0.36 -1.24
N HIS A 106 6.48 0.21 -0.28
CA HIS A 106 5.68 -1.01 -0.13
C HIS A 106 4.24 -0.61 0.13
N GLY A 107 3.32 -1.52 -0.13
CA GLY A 107 1.90 -1.19 -0.04
C GLY A 107 0.99 -2.39 -0.15
N SER A 108 -0.29 -2.08 -0.10
CA SER A 108 -1.39 -3.03 -0.12
C SER A 108 -2.40 -2.64 -1.20
N ILE A 109 -2.90 -3.62 -1.92
CA ILE A 109 -4.01 -3.54 -2.86
C ILE A 109 -5.14 -4.42 -2.30
N LEU A 110 -6.24 -3.82 -1.87
CA LEU A 110 -7.32 -4.51 -1.18
C LEU A 110 -8.15 -5.32 -2.17
N LEU A 111 -8.17 -6.65 -2.02
CA LEU A 111 -9.06 -7.52 -2.79
C LEU A 111 -10.47 -7.46 -2.20
N ALA A 112 -10.58 -7.57 -0.87
CA ALA A 112 -11.81 -7.40 -0.11
C ALA A 112 -11.51 -6.76 1.25
N VAL A 113 -12.53 -6.17 1.84
CA VAL A 113 -12.42 -5.55 3.17
C VAL A 113 -13.38 -6.20 4.14
N ASP A 114 -12.84 -6.66 5.27
CA ASP A 114 -13.62 -6.90 6.48
C ASP A 114 -13.69 -5.58 7.26
N GLY A 115 -14.75 -4.81 6.99
CA GLY A 115 -14.89 -3.42 7.47
C GLY A 115 -14.90 -3.34 8.99
N GLU A 116 -15.81 -4.06 9.63
CA GLU A 116 -15.93 -4.08 11.10
C GLU A 116 -14.63 -4.53 11.76
N ARG A 117 -14.02 -5.62 11.28
CA ARG A 117 -12.76 -6.10 11.85
C ARG A 117 -11.63 -5.10 11.67
N SER A 118 -11.59 -4.39 10.55
CA SER A 118 -10.59 -3.34 10.31
C SER A 118 -10.78 -2.15 11.26
N LEU A 119 -12.02 -1.76 11.51
CA LEU A 119 -12.37 -0.68 12.45
C LEU A 119 -12.06 -1.08 13.90
N ASP A 120 -12.29 -2.33 14.28
CA ASP A 120 -12.03 -2.83 15.63
C ASP A 120 -10.52 -2.92 15.97
N CYS A 121 -9.66 -2.86 14.95
CA CYS A 121 -8.20 -2.88 15.12
C CYS A 121 -7.59 -1.51 15.42
N VAL A 122 -8.37 -0.43 15.43
CA VAL A 122 -7.88 0.93 15.69
C VAL A 122 -8.75 1.64 16.73
N VAL A 123 -8.15 2.57 17.47
CA VAL A 123 -8.85 3.35 18.49
C VAL A 123 -9.62 4.49 17.82
N TRP A 124 -10.89 4.64 18.17
CA TRP A 124 -11.75 5.70 17.68
C TRP A 124 -12.11 6.66 18.83
N PRO A 125 -11.55 7.87 18.87
CA PRO A 125 -11.96 8.86 19.87
C PRO A 125 -13.36 9.43 19.59
N ASP A 126 -13.86 9.28 18.38
CA ASP A 126 -15.14 9.82 17.92
C ASP A 126 -15.96 8.73 17.19
N PRO A 127 -17.13 8.31 17.72
CA PRO A 127 -18.00 7.33 17.08
C PRO A 127 -18.51 7.75 15.69
N GLN A 128 -18.66 9.05 15.41
CA GLN A 128 -19.07 9.52 14.08
C GLN A 128 -17.98 9.21 13.05
N LYS A 129 -16.71 9.37 13.41
CA LYS A 129 -15.58 9.01 12.53
C LYS A 129 -15.52 7.52 12.24
N ARG A 130 -15.79 6.66 13.24
CA ARG A 130 -15.88 5.20 13.01
C ARG A 130 -16.95 4.87 11.97
N ARG A 131 -18.12 5.52 12.06
CA ARG A 131 -19.24 5.30 11.12
C ARG A 131 -18.91 5.76 9.70
N LEU A 132 -18.26 6.91 9.56
CA LEU A 132 -17.84 7.43 8.25
C LEU A 132 -16.78 6.52 7.61
N ALA A 133 -15.81 6.06 8.40
CA ALA A 133 -14.81 5.10 7.95
C ALA A 133 -15.44 3.79 7.47
N ALA A 134 -16.44 3.27 8.18
CA ALA A 134 -17.17 2.06 7.78
C ALA A 134 -17.78 2.17 6.36
N GLY A 135 -18.34 3.34 6.01
CA GLY A 135 -18.92 3.58 4.69
C GLY A 135 -17.90 3.81 3.57
N ALA A 136 -16.66 4.18 3.91
CA ALA A 136 -15.63 4.58 2.95
C ALA A 136 -14.75 3.42 2.45
N MET A 137 -14.75 2.28 3.14
CA MET A 137 -13.87 1.16 2.80
C MET A 137 -14.47 0.26 1.71
N ALA A 138 -13.62 -0.23 0.80
CA ALA A 138 -13.97 -1.20 -0.23
C ALA A 138 -12.74 -1.96 -0.74
N GLY A 139 -12.96 -3.16 -1.25
CA GLY A 139 -11.96 -3.90 -2.01
C GLY A 139 -12.29 -3.97 -3.50
N LEU A 140 -11.34 -4.46 -4.29
CA LEU A 140 -11.51 -4.66 -5.73
C LEU A 140 -12.70 -5.56 -6.07
N TRP A 141 -13.01 -6.58 -5.25
CA TRP A 141 -14.14 -7.47 -5.52
C TRP A 141 -15.49 -6.75 -5.47
N ASP A 142 -15.63 -5.77 -4.57
CA ASP A 142 -16.85 -4.96 -4.44
C ASP A 142 -17.02 -4.01 -5.63
N LEU A 143 -15.91 -3.57 -6.23
CA LEU A 143 -15.89 -2.53 -7.26
C LEU A 143 -15.90 -3.12 -8.67
N ALA A 144 -15.24 -4.27 -8.87
CA ALA A 144 -15.25 -5.02 -10.13
C ALA A 144 -16.53 -5.85 -10.31
N GLY A 145 -17.24 -6.16 -9.22
CA GLY A 145 -18.41 -7.05 -9.25
C GLY A 145 -18.07 -8.53 -9.42
N GLU A 146 -16.77 -8.88 -9.43
CA GLU A 146 -16.28 -10.25 -9.50
C GLU A 146 -15.07 -10.48 -8.59
N LYS A 147 -14.80 -11.74 -8.26
CA LYS A 147 -13.60 -12.12 -7.48
C LYS A 147 -12.39 -12.22 -8.38
N ILE A 148 -11.52 -11.22 -8.31
CA ILE A 148 -10.23 -11.21 -9.00
C ILE A 148 -9.19 -11.93 -8.12
N GLY A 149 -8.50 -12.91 -8.70
CA GLY A 149 -7.43 -13.67 -8.02
C GLY A 149 -6.19 -12.82 -7.74
N ALA A 150 -5.52 -13.08 -6.61
CA ALA A 150 -4.31 -12.36 -6.19
C ALA A 150 -3.18 -12.42 -7.25
N ASP A 151 -2.98 -13.60 -7.86
CA ASP A 151 -1.97 -13.79 -8.89
C ASP A 151 -2.25 -12.93 -10.12
N ARG A 152 -3.52 -12.86 -10.57
CA ARG A 152 -3.93 -12.00 -11.69
C ARG A 152 -3.68 -10.51 -11.39
N VAL A 153 -3.88 -10.07 -10.15
CA VAL A 153 -3.52 -8.70 -9.75
C VAL A 153 -2.01 -8.50 -9.78
N ALA A 154 -1.23 -9.45 -9.26
CA ALA A 154 0.23 -9.36 -9.27
C ALA A 154 0.82 -9.34 -10.70
N ASP A 155 0.32 -10.21 -11.58
CA ASP A 155 0.72 -10.28 -12.98
C ASP A 155 0.44 -8.97 -13.71
N ASN A 156 -0.75 -8.39 -13.51
CA ASN A 156 -1.09 -7.08 -14.07
C ASN A 156 -0.20 -5.95 -13.54
N VAL A 157 0.20 -6.00 -12.27
CA VAL A 157 1.15 -5.03 -11.71
C VAL A 157 2.50 -5.15 -12.40
N ILE A 158 3.03 -6.37 -12.54
CA ILE A 158 4.30 -6.62 -13.23
C ILE A 158 4.25 -6.11 -14.67
N GLU A 159 3.18 -6.46 -15.40
CA GLU A 159 2.97 -6.03 -16.78
C GLU A 159 2.85 -4.51 -16.90
N ALA A 160 2.12 -3.86 -16.00
CA ALA A 160 1.96 -2.41 -15.99
C ALA A 160 3.29 -1.68 -15.72
N PHE A 161 4.12 -2.20 -14.81
CA PHE A 161 5.48 -1.66 -14.62
C PHE A 161 6.31 -1.78 -15.89
N GLY A 162 6.27 -2.93 -16.58
CA GLY A 162 7.00 -3.12 -17.82
C GLY A 162 6.54 -2.17 -18.93
N ARG A 163 5.23 -2.02 -19.11
CA ARG A 163 4.65 -1.11 -20.11
C ARG A 163 4.99 0.37 -19.86
N LEU A 164 4.95 0.83 -18.61
CA LEU A 164 5.16 2.25 -18.29
C LEU A 164 6.64 2.64 -18.17
N HIS A 165 7.46 1.74 -17.63
CA HIS A 165 8.81 2.06 -17.21
C HIS A 165 9.89 1.36 -18.03
N GLY A 166 9.49 0.52 -19.01
CA GLY A 166 10.43 -0.21 -19.87
C GLY A 166 11.30 -1.19 -19.09
N VAL A 167 10.78 -1.78 -18.02
CA VAL A 167 11.48 -2.76 -17.18
C VAL A 167 11.00 -4.17 -17.46
N GLU A 168 11.92 -5.12 -17.38
CA GLU A 168 11.62 -6.55 -17.43
C GLU A 168 11.81 -7.14 -16.04
N PHE A 169 10.86 -7.96 -15.59
CA PHE A 169 10.94 -8.66 -14.31
C PHE A 169 11.30 -10.12 -14.54
N GLU A 170 12.39 -10.54 -13.91
CA GLU A 170 12.75 -11.95 -13.84
C GLU A 170 12.34 -12.52 -12.47
N PRO A 171 11.52 -13.59 -12.43
CA PRO A 171 11.20 -14.28 -11.19
C PRO A 171 12.48 -14.78 -10.51
N SER A 172 12.66 -14.40 -9.25
CA SER A 172 13.82 -14.80 -8.46
C SER A 172 13.44 -15.09 -7.02
N ARG A 173 14.41 -15.60 -6.26
CA ARG A 173 14.31 -15.83 -4.82
C ARG A 173 15.31 -14.95 -4.10
N LEU A 174 15.08 -14.73 -2.81
CA LEU A 174 16.10 -14.11 -1.97
C LEU A 174 17.40 -14.92 -2.05
N SER A 175 18.50 -14.23 -2.24
CA SER A 175 19.84 -14.81 -2.10
C SER A 175 20.07 -15.24 -0.65
N SER A 176 20.97 -16.19 -0.43
CA SER A 176 21.34 -16.63 0.92
C SER A 176 21.83 -15.47 1.80
N GLY A 177 22.46 -14.45 1.19
CA GLY A 177 22.86 -13.22 1.87
C GLY A 177 21.68 -12.35 2.30
N GLU A 178 20.63 -12.24 1.49
CA GLU A 178 19.39 -11.53 1.84
C GLU A 178 18.62 -12.26 2.93
N GLU A 179 18.49 -13.59 2.83
CA GLU A 179 17.84 -14.41 3.87
C GLU A 179 18.57 -14.31 5.22
N ALA A 180 19.90 -14.35 5.21
CA ALA A 180 20.71 -14.19 6.42
C ALA A 180 20.51 -12.80 7.03
N ARG A 181 20.51 -11.74 6.21
CA ARG A 181 20.24 -10.37 6.66
C ARG A 181 18.83 -10.21 7.22
N ALA A 182 17.82 -10.79 6.56
CA ALA A 182 16.44 -10.77 7.03
C ALA A 182 16.31 -11.43 8.41
N ARG A 183 16.91 -12.62 8.60
CA ARG A 183 16.94 -13.30 9.90
C ARG A 183 17.61 -12.47 10.98
N MET A 184 18.73 -11.81 10.67
CA MET A 184 19.42 -10.92 11.62
C MET A 184 18.56 -9.72 12.02
N ILE A 185 17.88 -9.08 11.07
CA ILE A 185 16.99 -7.94 11.36
C ILE A 185 15.82 -8.40 12.24
N ILE A 186 15.18 -9.52 11.91
CA ILE A 186 14.08 -10.08 12.69
C ILE A 186 14.53 -10.41 14.12
N GLY A 187 15.73 -10.98 14.29
CA GLY A 187 16.30 -11.26 15.61
C GLY A 187 16.50 -9.99 16.44
N LYS A 188 17.14 -8.95 15.86
CA LYS A 188 17.39 -7.67 16.53
C LYS A 188 16.11 -6.94 16.95
N GLU A 189 15.09 -6.92 16.09
CA GLU A 189 13.81 -6.27 16.38
C GLU A 189 13.00 -7.02 17.46
N ARG A 190 13.18 -8.35 17.57
CA ARG A 190 12.59 -9.15 18.67
C ARG A 190 13.29 -8.89 20.01
N GLU A 191 14.61 -8.73 20.00
CA GLU A 191 15.41 -8.48 21.21
C GLU A 191 15.29 -7.04 21.74
N THR A 192 15.03 -6.08 20.86
CA THR A 192 14.83 -4.66 21.23
C THR A 192 13.52 -4.13 20.65
N PRO A 193 12.36 -4.47 21.23
CA PRO A 193 11.09 -3.90 20.80
C PRO A 193 11.15 -2.39 21.08
N ARG A 194 11.35 -1.58 20.03
CA ARG A 194 11.19 -0.13 20.13
C ARG A 194 9.69 0.17 20.22
N MET A 195 9.10 -0.03 21.38
CA MET A 195 7.79 0.54 21.69
C MET A 195 7.98 2.03 21.94
N SER A 196 7.82 2.83 20.89
CA SER A 196 7.55 4.25 21.08
C SER A 196 6.14 4.35 21.67
N THR A 197 6.05 4.62 22.96
CA THR A 197 4.84 5.13 23.62
C THR A 197 4.54 6.52 23.05
N ALA A 198 3.89 6.55 21.90
CA ALA A 198 3.11 7.69 21.46
C ALA A 198 1.75 7.11 21.06
N ILE A 199 0.91 6.90 22.09
CA ILE A 199 -0.54 6.88 21.98
C ILE A 199 -0.99 8.33 22.12
#